data_AF-A0A4R8EHB1-F1
#
_entry.id   AF-A0A4R8EHB1-F1
#
_cell.length_a   1.000
_cell.length_b   1.000
_cell.length_c   1.000
_cell.angle_alpha   90.00
_cell.angle_beta   90.00
_cell.angle_gamma   90.00
#
_symmetry.space_group_name_H-M   'P 1'
#
loop_
_entity.id
_entity.type
_entity.pdbx_description
1 polymer ?
#
loop_
_entity_poly.entity_id
_entity_poly.type
_entity_poly.pdbx_seq_one_letter_code
_entity_poly.pdbx_strand_id
1 'polypeptide(L)'
;MGNPAFEALLIEHFEKFKLSFNETTVKLFVNEQGQLIHPGEYGAYRENICKDFLRLLIPQNLDINKGFVITSLEKVSTECDIIIYDRENTPLLQSNELQRFYTVETVCSVGEIKSTLSKSDFKLAINKLARVKKLRDDIQYPSILKRDIEKKIPYNPVNIGYDGIFTFLICKKLNFNIDNLPNEIDSLYDSDILHYQKHNLILSIDDGVLLYYFDDINLGHKKTLYYPFFSNTNLKHRFVFPYQNKYAHLKTFSSYFFAGVSSATILFPDMVNYMGSVEGGRQMDMR
;
A
#
# COMPACT_ATOMS: atom_id res chain seq x y z
N MET A 1 12.48 9.85 -24.78
CA MET A 1 12.32 11.08 -23.99
C MET A 1 10.91 11.09 -23.41
N GLY A 2 10.73 11.52 -22.16
CA GLY A 2 9.41 11.63 -21.54
C GLY A 2 8.59 12.77 -22.15
N ASN A 3 7.28 12.78 -21.90
CA ASN A 3 6.42 13.89 -22.29
C ASN A 3 6.72 15.12 -21.40
N PRO A 4 7.17 16.26 -21.96
CA PRO A 4 7.59 17.41 -21.15
C PRO A 4 6.48 18.03 -20.30
N ALA A 5 5.25 18.06 -20.79
CA ALA A 5 4.11 18.63 -20.06
C ALA A 5 3.73 17.76 -18.85
N PHE A 6 3.70 16.43 -19.06
CA PHE A 6 3.46 15.48 -17.98
C PHE A 6 4.57 15.56 -16.91
N GLU A 7 5.82 15.64 -17.36
CA GLU A 7 6.96 15.75 -16.45
C GLU A 7 6.93 17.04 -15.62
N ALA A 8 6.61 18.18 -16.24
CA ALA A 8 6.51 19.46 -15.54
C ALA A 8 5.41 19.44 -14.45
N LEU A 9 4.20 18.96 -14.79
CA LEU A 9 3.10 18.83 -13.84
C LEU A 9 3.44 17.87 -12.69
N LEU A 10 4.04 16.72 -13.01
CA LEU A 10 4.43 15.75 -12.00
C LEU A 10 5.48 16.30 -11.04
N ILE A 11 6.48 17.05 -11.55
CA ILE A 11 7.48 17.73 -10.73
C ILE A 11 6.84 18.80 -9.84
N GLU A 12 5.90 19.59 -10.35
CA GLU A 12 5.16 20.57 -9.56
C GLU A 12 4.44 19.90 -8.37
N HIS A 13 3.77 18.78 -8.61
CA HIS A 13 3.12 18.01 -7.55
C HIS A 13 4.13 17.43 -6.55
N PHE A 14 5.30 16.97 -7.00
CA PHE A 14 6.36 16.52 -6.09
C PHE A 14 6.85 17.64 -5.18
N GLU A 15 7.10 18.83 -5.71
CA GLU A 15 7.56 19.95 -4.89
C GLU A 15 6.48 20.40 -3.89
N LYS A 16 5.21 20.48 -4.32
CA LYS A 16 4.08 20.76 -3.41
C LYS A 16 3.95 19.71 -2.31
N PHE A 17 4.07 18.42 -2.67
CA PHE A 17 4.01 17.31 -1.73
C PHE A 17 5.14 17.40 -0.69
N LYS A 18 6.40 17.57 -1.16
CA LYS A 18 7.56 17.71 -0.27
C LYS A 18 7.43 18.92 0.64
N LEU A 19 7.07 20.09 0.11
CA LEU A 19 6.87 21.31 0.87
C LEU A 19 5.83 21.12 1.97
N SER A 20 4.66 20.57 1.61
CA SER A 20 3.54 20.38 2.54
C SER A 20 3.90 19.39 3.65
N PHE A 21 4.48 18.25 3.29
CA PHE A 21 4.80 17.17 4.21
C PHE A 21 5.97 17.52 5.15
N ASN A 22 7.04 18.11 4.60
CA ASN A 22 8.28 18.38 5.36
C ASN A 22 8.26 19.72 6.08
N GLU A 23 7.69 20.78 5.49
CA GLU A 23 7.81 22.13 6.01
C GLU A 23 6.49 22.67 6.57
N THR A 24 5.41 22.66 5.76
CA THR A 24 4.13 23.26 6.18
C THR A 24 3.57 22.56 7.42
N THR A 25 3.63 21.23 7.46
CA THR A 25 3.22 20.45 8.63
C THR A 25 4.02 20.86 9.89
N VAL A 26 5.34 21.07 9.76
CA VAL A 26 6.18 21.48 10.90
C VAL A 26 5.80 22.90 11.35
N LYS A 27 5.61 23.85 10.42
CA LYS A 27 5.23 25.23 10.75
C LYS A 27 3.88 25.33 11.46
N LEU A 28 2.93 24.45 11.14
CA LEU A 28 1.59 24.46 11.73
C LEU A 28 1.54 23.82 13.12
N PHE A 29 2.38 22.81 13.35
CA PHE A 29 2.24 21.92 14.51
C PHE A 29 3.50 21.80 15.36
N VAL A 30 4.54 22.61 15.13
CA VAL A 30 5.73 22.65 15.97
C VAL A 30 5.92 24.08 16.48
N ASN A 31 6.06 24.24 17.79
CA ASN A 31 6.29 25.55 18.41
C ASN A 31 7.74 26.03 18.22
N GLU A 32 8.02 27.26 18.65
CA GLU A 32 9.36 27.87 18.54
C GLU A 32 10.46 27.09 19.28
N GLN A 33 10.08 26.29 20.29
CA GLN A 33 10.97 25.43 21.06
C GLN A 33 11.21 24.05 20.39
N GLY A 34 10.62 23.80 19.21
CA GLY A 34 10.76 22.55 18.48
C GLY A 34 9.87 21.42 19.00
N GLN A 35 8.88 21.72 19.84
CA GLN A 35 7.97 20.72 20.42
C GLN A 35 6.70 20.59 19.58
N LEU A 36 6.25 19.35 19.41
CA LEU A 36 5.04 19.05 18.67
C LEU A 36 3.79 19.44 19.47
N ILE A 37 3.01 20.37 18.92
CA ILE A 37 1.68 20.72 19.40
C ILE A 37 0.65 19.87 18.66
N HIS A 38 -0.29 19.27 19.38
CA HIS A 38 -1.33 18.36 18.85
C HIS A 38 -0.78 17.20 17.99
N PRO A 39 -0.11 16.20 18.60
CA PRO A 39 0.48 15.08 17.87
C PRO A 39 -0.48 14.29 16.96
N GLY A 40 -1.74 14.15 17.37
CA GLY A 40 -2.78 13.49 16.57
C GLY A 40 -3.09 14.25 15.28
N GLU A 41 -3.29 15.57 15.39
CA GLU A 41 -3.56 16.44 14.24
C GLU A 41 -2.36 16.51 13.29
N TYR A 42 -1.14 16.50 13.83
CA TYR A 42 0.08 16.42 13.02
C TYR A 42 0.13 15.16 12.14
N GLY A 43 -0.24 14.00 12.72
CA GLY A 43 -0.36 12.74 11.99
C GLY A 43 -1.45 12.80 10.92
N ALA A 44 -2.67 13.19 11.32
CA ALA A 44 -3.83 13.28 10.44
C ALA A 44 -3.60 14.24 9.26
N TYR A 45 -2.92 15.36 9.49
CA TYR A 45 -2.58 16.31 8.43
C TYR A 45 -1.62 15.70 7.40
N ARG A 46 -0.61 14.95 7.85
CA ARG A 46 0.31 14.22 6.96
C ARG A 46 -0.38 13.11 6.18
N GLU A 47 -1.30 12.39 6.81
CA GLU A 47 -2.12 11.41 6.11
C GLU A 47 -2.94 12.06 4.99
N ASN A 48 -3.53 13.23 5.24
CA ASN A 48 -4.30 13.96 4.22
C ASN A 48 -3.41 14.46 3.06
N ILE A 49 -2.22 15.00 3.35
CA ILE A 49 -1.25 15.35 2.30
C ILE A 49 -0.89 14.14 1.43
N CYS A 50 -0.66 12.98 2.05
CA CYS A 50 -0.38 11.75 1.33
C CYS A 50 -1.59 11.28 0.51
N LYS A 51 -2.82 11.35 1.03
CA LYS A 51 -4.04 11.02 0.28
C LYS A 51 -4.16 11.89 -0.97
N ASP A 52 -3.94 13.20 -0.86
CA ASP A 52 -4.04 14.11 -2.00
C ASP A 52 -2.95 13.85 -3.05
N PHE A 53 -1.72 13.53 -2.61
CA PHE A 53 -0.66 13.11 -3.53
C PHE A 53 -1.00 11.80 -4.25
N LEU A 54 -1.48 10.78 -3.51
CA LEU A 54 -1.78 9.47 -4.06
C LEU A 54 -3.02 9.47 -4.96
N ARG A 55 -3.98 10.37 -4.77
CA ARG A 55 -5.12 10.57 -5.68
C ARG A 55 -4.69 10.88 -7.11
N LEU A 56 -3.53 11.50 -7.30
CA LEU A 56 -2.95 11.75 -8.62
C LEU A 56 -2.41 10.48 -9.28
N LEU A 57 -2.19 9.42 -8.48
CA LEU A 57 -1.45 8.22 -8.84
C LEU A 57 -2.30 6.94 -8.77
N ILE A 58 -3.62 7.07 -8.71
CA ILE A 58 -4.55 5.93 -8.77
C ILE A 58 -5.56 6.08 -9.91
N PRO A 59 -6.13 4.97 -10.42
CA PRO A 59 -7.31 5.01 -11.27
C PRO A 59 -8.50 5.69 -10.61
N GLN A 60 -9.31 6.40 -11.40
CA GLN A 60 -10.46 7.17 -10.91
C GLN A 60 -11.59 6.30 -10.32
N ASN A 61 -11.70 5.03 -10.71
CA ASN A 61 -12.67 4.09 -10.13
C ASN A 61 -12.31 3.67 -8.70
N LEU A 62 -11.07 3.91 -8.26
CA LEU A 62 -10.63 3.63 -6.90
C LEU A 62 -10.82 4.85 -6.00
N ASP A 63 -11.05 4.62 -4.71
CA ASP A 63 -11.10 5.66 -3.69
C ASP A 63 -10.06 5.44 -2.59
N ILE A 64 -9.77 6.48 -1.81
CA ILE A 64 -8.76 6.47 -0.76
C ILE A 64 -9.38 6.95 0.56
N ASN A 65 -9.35 6.11 1.59
CA ASN A 65 -9.80 6.47 2.94
C ASN A 65 -8.99 5.75 4.01
N LYS A 66 -9.20 6.11 5.28
CA LYS A 66 -8.68 5.35 6.42
C LYS A 66 -9.72 4.37 6.94
N GLY A 67 -9.30 3.36 7.69
CA GLY A 67 -10.23 2.43 8.32
C GLY A 67 -9.60 1.07 8.64
N PHE A 68 -10.43 0.04 8.65
CA PHE A 68 -10.04 -1.33 8.96
C PHE A 68 -10.33 -2.25 7.79
N VAL A 69 -9.48 -3.26 7.58
CA VAL A 69 -9.72 -4.35 6.64
C VAL A 69 -10.27 -5.55 7.40
N ILE A 70 -11.33 -6.16 6.90
CA ILE A 70 -12.01 -7.30 7.51
C ILE A 70 -12.06 -8.50 6.55
N THR A 71 -12.08 -9.70 7.10
CA THR A 71 -12.28 -10.95 6.34
C THR A 71 -13.55 -11.66 6.80
N SER A 72 -14.08 -12.55 5.97
CA SER A 72 -15.21 -13.41 6.31
C SER A 72 -14.87 -14.45 7.40
N LEU A 73 -13.59 -14.61 7.76
CA LEU A 73 -13.12 -15.46 8.86
C LEU A 73 -12.93 -14.67 10.16
N GLU A 74 -13.75 -13.65 10.38
CA GLU A 74 -13.82 -12.83 11.60
C GLU A 74 -12.52 -12.07 11.97
N LYS A 75 -11.56 -11.97 11.04
CA LYS A 75 -10.33 -11.20 11.28
C LYS A 75 -10.54 -9.73 10.95
N VAL A 76 -9.93 -8.88 11.77
CA VAL A 76 -9.92 -7.42 11.61
C VAL A 76 -8.48 -6.93 11.70
N SER A 77 -8.08 -6.03 10.79
CA SER A 77 -6.77 -5.38 10.84
C SER A 77 -6.66 -4.39 12.01
N THR A 78 -5.47 -3.87 12.25
CA THR A 78 -5.33 -2.57 12.94
C THR A 78 -5.78 -1.43 12.00
N GLU A 79 -6.03 -0.22 12.53
CA GLU A 79 -6.41 0.92 11.68
C GLU A 79 -5.29 1.19 10.66
N CYS A 80 -5.66 1.29 9.39
CA CYS A 80 -4.78 1.62 8.29
C CYS A 80 -4.92 3.10 7.96
N ASP A 81 -3.79 3.80 7.91
CA ASP A 81 -3.73 5.23 7.58
C ASP A 81 -4.30 5.49 6.18
N ILE A 82 -4.04 4.56 5.25
CA ILE A 82 -4.55 4.57 3.88
C ILE A 82 -5.04 3.17 3.46
N ILE A 83 -6.27 3.12 2.95
CA ILE A 83 -6.89 2.00 2.25
C ILE A 83 -7.35 2.53 0.90
N ILE A 84 -6.90 1.87 -0.16
CA ILE A 84 -7.32 2.12 -1.53
C ILE A 84 -8.17 0.94 -1.97
N TYR A 85 -9.40 1.20 -2.40
CA TYR A 85 -10.40 0.18 -2.68
C TYR A 85 -11.21 0.52 -3.92
N ASP A 86 -11.85 -0.48 -4.49
CA ASP A 86 -12.76 -0.30 -5.62
C ASP A 86 -14.10 0.30 -5.16
N ARG A 87 -14.36 1.57 -5.52
CA ARG A 87 -15.52 2.31 -5.01
C ARG A 87 -16.85 1.72 -5.46
N GLU A 88 -16.89 1.11 -6.64
CA GLU A 88 -18.12 0.63 -7.27
C GLU A 88 -18.58 -0.69 -6.65
N ASN A 89 -17.64 -1.52 -6.19
CA ASN A 89 -17.93 -2.87 -5.70
C ASN A 89 -17.81 -3.03 -4.18
N THR A 90 -17.30 -2.03 -3.45
CA THR A 90 -17.19 -2.08 -1.98
C THR A 90 -18.51 -1.73 -1.27
N PRO A 91 -19.05 -2.62 -0.42
CA PRO A 91 -20.13 -2.29 0.50
C PRO A 91 -19.70 -1.23 1.51
N LEU A 92 -20.51 -0.19 1.71
CA LEU A 92 -20.22 0.84 2.71
C LEU A 92 -20.63 0.35 4.11
N LEU A 93 -19.65 -0.12 4.89
CA LEU A 93 -19.81 -0.46 6.30
C LEU A 93 -19.17 0.60 7.18
N GLN A 94 -19.96 1.25 8.03
CA GLN A 94 -19.50 2.37 8.84
C GLN A 94 -20.07 2.31 10.26
N SER A 95 -19.23 2.54 11.27
CA SER A 95 -19.66 2.70 12.66
C SER A 95 -20.30 4.07 12.90
N ASN A 96 -20.98 4.23 14.05
CA ASN A 96 -21.54 5.52 14.46
C ASN A 96 -20.47 6.61 14.61
N GLU A 97 -19.20 6.23 14.86
CA GLU A 97 -18.04 7.14 14.94
C GLU A 97 -17.39 7.39 13.57
N LEU A 98 -18.10 7.06 12.50
CA LEU A 98 -17.64 7.20 11.11
C LEU A 98 -16.43 6.34 10.74
N GLN A 99 -16.02 5.37 11.58
CA GLN A 99 -14.97 4.41 11.23
C GLN A 99 -15.47 3.47 10.14
N ARG A 100 -14.64 3.25 9.11
CA ARG A 100 -15.02 2.45 7.94
C ARG A 100 -14.36 1.08 7.99
N PHE A 101 -15.12 0.08 7.58
CA PHE A 101 -14.67 -1.30 7.48
C PHE A 101 -14.76 -1.74 6.02
N TYR A 102 -13.66 -2.30 5.53
CA TYR A 102 -13.50 -2.69 4.14
C TYR A 102 -13.33 -4.20 4.05
N THR A 103 -14.23 -4.85 3.32
CA THR A 103 -14.10 -6.27 2.96
C THR A 103 -12.81 -6.46 2.17
N VAL A 104 -11.99 -7.42 2.59
CA VAL A 104 -10.67 -7.64 2.02
C VAL A 104 -10.75 -7.76 0.50
N GLU A 105 -11.74 -8.45 -0.05
CA GLU A 105 -12.04 -8.69 -1.48
C GLU A 105 -11.88 -7.48 -2.40
N THR A 106 -12.25 -6.29 -1.93
CA THR A 106 -12.27 -5.06 -2.74
C THR A 106 -11.11 -4.12 -2.47
N VAL A 107 -10.23 -4.44 -1.51
CA VAL A 107 -9.07 -3.61 -1.14
C VAL A 107 -7.92 -3.81 -2.14
N CYS A 108 -7.57 -2.79 -2.91
CA CYS A 108 -6.44 -2.82 -3.84
C CYS A 108 -5.10 -2.66 -3.10
N SER A 109 -5.05 -1.73 -2.16
CA SER A 109 -3.80 -1.33 -1.51
C SER A 109 -4.00 -0.81 -0.10
N VAL A 110 -2.98 -1.00 0.74
CA VAL A 110 -2.91 -0.51 2.12
C VAL A 110 -1.59 0.23 2.33
N GLY A 111 -1.67 1.40 2.98
CA GLY A 111 -0.54 2.28 3.21
C GLY A 111 -0.39 2.69 4.67
N GLU A 112 0.86 2.82 5.12
CA GLU A 112 1.21 3.46 6.39
C GLU A 112 1.93 4.78 6.13
N ILE A 113 1.55 5.83 6.88
CA ILE A 113 2.16 7.15 6.82
C ILE A 113 2.89 7.42 8.12
N LYS A 114 4.16 7.77 8.01
CA LYS A 114 5.02 8.01 9.18
C LYS A 114 5.85 9.26 8.99
N SER A 115 6.33 9.78 10.11
CA SER A 115 7.19 10.96 10.13
C SER A 115 8.63 10.54 9.88
N THR A 116 9.52 10.75 10.85
CA THR A 116 10.86 10.20 10.84
C THR A 116 10.82 8.85 11.57
N LEU A 117 11.37 7.79 10.97
CA LEU A 117 11.36 6.44 11.56
C LEU A 117 12.72 6.06 12.11
N SER A 118 12.77 5.63 13.36
CA SER A 118 13.89 4.85 13.89
C SER A 118 13.91 3.44 13.28
N LYS A 119 15.00 2.68 13.44
CA LYS A 119 15.07 1.29 12.95
C LYS A 119 14.00 0.39 13.60
N SER A 120 13.67 0.62 14.87
CA SER A 120 12.61 -0.12 15.58
C SER A 120 11.22 0.24 15.07
N ASP A 121 10.93 1.54 14.87
CA ASP A 121 9.62 1.97 14.35
C ASP A 121 9.42 1.52 12.91
N PHE A 122 10.49 1.54 12.11
CA PHE A 122 10.50 1.00 10.76
C PHE A 122 10.15 -0.49 10.75
N LYS A 123 10.77 -1.28 11.63
CA LYS A 123 10.43 -2.70 11.83
C LYS A 123 8.95 -2.88 12.18
N LEU A 124 8.40 -2.09 13.09
CA LEU A 124 6.99 -2.17 13.46
C LEU A 124 6.06 -1.87 12.27
N ALA A 125 6.36 -0.82 11.50
CA ALA A 125 5.55 -0.40 10.36
C ALA A 125 5.52 -1.46 9.24
N ILE A 126 6.67 -2.01 8.84
CA ILE A 126 6.72 -3.01 7.76
C ILE A 126 6.04 -4.33 8.16
N ASN A 127 6.15 -4.73 9.43
CA ASN A 127 5.47 -5.93 9.92
C ASN A 127 3.96 -5.70 9.99
N LYS A 128 3.49 -4.53 10.46
CA LYS A 128 2.06 -4.15 10.42
C LYS A 128 1.49 -4.32 9.01
N LEU A 129 2.14 -3.75 7.99
CA LEU A 129 1.73 -3.90 6.58
C LEU A 129 1.69 -5.37 6.13
N ALA A 130 2.70 -6.16 6.48
CA ALA A 130 2.74 -7.58 6.13
C ALA A 130 1.59 -8.39 6.77
N ARG A 131 1.21 -8.07 8.02
CA ARG A 131 0.03 -8.67 8.68
C ARG A 131 -1.27 -8.34 7.97
N VAL A 132 -1.45 -7.10 7.52
CA VAL A 132 -2.65 -6.72 6.76
C VAL A 132 -2.67 -7.41 5.41
N LYS A 133 -1.53 -7.48 4.71
CA LYS A 133 -1.42 -8.19 3.43
C LYS A 133 -1.79 -9.67 3.54
N LYS A 134 -1.40 -10.32 4.64
CA LYS A 134 -1.73 -11.72 4.97
C LYS A 134 -3.23 -11.98 5.11
N LEU A 135 -4.06 -10.97 5.40
CA LEU A 135 -5.53 -11.15 5.44
C LEU A 135 -6.10 -11.62 4.10
N ARG A 136 -5.42 -11.31 2.99
CA ARG A 136 -5.79 -11.76 1.64
C ARG A 136 -5.74 -13.29 1.48
N ASP A 137 -4.98 -13.97 2.33
CA ASP A 137 -4.80 -15.43 2.30
C ASP A 137 -6.03 -16.18 2.83
N ASP A 138 -6.96 -15.49 3.51
CA ASP A 138 -8.21 -16.07 4.00
C ASP A 138 -9.21 -16.36 2.86
N ILE A 139 -8.97 -15.81 1.67
CA ILE A 139 -9.80 -16.01 0.49
C ILE A 139 -9.30 -17.25 -0.27
N GLN A 140 -10.11 -18.31 -0.34
CA GLN A 140 -9.73 -19.53 -1.07
C GLN A 140 -10.35 -19.63 -2.47
N TYR A 141 -11.66 -19.41 -2.58
CA TYR A 141 -12.40 -19.63 -3.83
C TYR A 141 -13.26 -18.41 -4.21
N PRO A 142 -12.63 -17.29 -4.57
CA PRO A 142 -13.39 -16.07 -4.81
C PRO A 142 -14.07 -16.06 -6.18
N SER A 143 -15.15 -15.29 -6.28
CA SER A 143 -15.67 -14.80 -7.55
C SER A 143 -14.86 -13.56 -8.00
N ILE A 144 -14.28 -13.61 -9.20
CA ILE A 144 -13.43 -12.54 -9.73
C ILE A 144 -14.29 -11.51 -10.47
N LEU A 145 -14.24 -10.25 -10.05
CA LEU A 145 -14.88 -9.12 -10.73
C LEU A 145 -13.96 -8.51 -11.79
N LYS A 146 -12.72 -8.19 -11.42
CA LYS A 146 -11.70 -7.61 -12.30
C LYS A 146 -10.34 -8.28 -12.06
N ARG A 147 -9.61 -8.60 -13.14
CA ARG A 147 -8.26 -9.16 -13.09
C ARG A 147 -7.54 -8.99 -14.43
N ASP A 148 -6.26 -8.62 -14.38
CA ASP A 148 -5.43 -8.31 -15.57
C ASP A 148 -4.76 -9.54 -16.21
N ILE A 149 -5.07 -10.75 -15.73
CA ILE A 149 -4.58 -12.02 -16.27
C ILE A 149 -5.73 -12.96 -16.63
N GLU A 150 -5.44 -13.99 -17.44
CA GLU A 150 -6.45 -14.93 -17.91
C GLU A 150 -7.24 -15.56 -16.75
N LYS A 151 -8.58 -15.49 -16.84
CA LYS A 151 -9.51 -16.02 -15.81
C LYS A 151 -9.34 -17.52 -15.52
N LYS A 152 -8.71 -18.28 -16.43
CA LYS A 152 -8.45 -19.71 -16.28
C LYS A 152 -7.33 -20.00 -15.27
N ILE A 153 -6.42 -19.05 -15.04
CA ILE A 153 -5.39 -19.18 -14.02
C ILE A 153 -6.08 -19.05 -12.65
N PRO A 154 -5.94 -20.01 -11.73
CA PRO A 154 -6.55 -19.90 -10.41
C PRO A 154 -6.10 -18.63 -9.66
N TYR A 155 -6.98 -18.09 -8.81
CA TYR A 155 -6.61 -17.05 -7.86
C TYR A 155 -5.53 -17.57 -6.92
N ASN A 156 -4.43 -16.84 -6.78
CA ASN A 156 -3.28 -17.26 -5.98
C ASN A 156 -2.44 -16.05 -5.50
N PRO A 157 -2.76 -15.46 -4.34
CA PRO A 157 -2.04 -14.29 -3.81
C PRO A 157 -0.59 -14.59 -3.38
N VAL A 158 -0.23 -15.89 -3.26
CA VAL A 158 1.14 -16.32 -2.93
C VAL A 158 2.06 -16.14 -4.13
N ASN A 159 1.61 -16.57 -5.31
CA ASN A 159 2.43 -16.64 -6.51
C ASN A 159 2.14 -15.53 -7.53
N ILE A 160 0.98 -14.88 -7.42
CA ILE A 160 0.50 -13.86 -8.36
C ILE A 160 0.37 -12.55 -7.59
N GLY A 161 1.33 -11.64 -7.79
CA GLY A 161 1.39 -10.38 -7.04
C GLY A 161 0.11 -9.53 -7.11
N TYR A 162 -0.58 -9.56 -8.25
CA TYR A 162 -1.84 -8.85 -8.48
C TYR A 162 -2.99 -9.32 -7.60
N ASP A 163 -2.95 -10.59 -7.15
CA ASP A 163 -3.96 -11.18 -6.28
C ASP A 163 -3.73 -10.79 -4.81
N GLY A 164 -2.53 -10.31 -4.47
CA GLY A 164 -2.17 -9.81 -3.15
C GLY A 164 -2.67 -8.37 -2.90
N ILE A 165 -2.73 -7.96 -1.63
CA ILE A 165 -2.86 -6.52 -1.31
C ILE A 165 -1.54 -5.83 -1.61
N PHE A 166 -1.58 -4.75 -2.39
CA PHE A 166 -0.41 -3.92 -2.63
C PHE A 166 -0.11 -3.06 -1.39
N THR A 167 1.03 -3.25 -0.72
CA THR A 167 1.37 -2.52 0.51
C THR A 167 2.46 -1.49 0.33
N PHE A 168 2.28 -0.33 0.95
CA PHE A 168 3.30 0.72 0.89
C PHE A 168 3.50 1.47 2.21
N LEU A 169 4.68 2.03 2.39
CA LEU A 169 5.01 2.93 3.50
C LEU A 169 5.50 4.24 2.91
N ILE A 170 4.98 5.37 3.40
CA ILE A 170 5.55 6.69 3.13
C ILE A 170 6.03 7.29 4.44
N CYS A 171 7.29 7.70 4.47
CA CYS A 171 7.85 8.40 5.60
C CYS A 171 8.64 9.63 5.15
N LYS A 172 8.82 10.59 6.05
CA LYS A 172 9.72 11.73 5.80
C LYS A 172 11.16 11.24 5.60
N LYS A 173 11.66 10.47 6.57
CA LYS A 173 13.06 10.08 6.67
C LYS A 173 13.25 8.79 7.46
N LEU A 174 14.22 7.98 7.07
CA LEU A 174 14.75 6.84 7.82
C LEU A 174 15.94 7.30 8.67
N ASN A 175 15.76 7.37 9.99
CA ASN A 175 16.77 7.86 10.92
C ASN A 175 17.62 6.72 11.51
N PHE A 176 18.32 6.01 10.62
CA PHE A 176 19.29 4.97 10.93
C PHE A 176 20.20 4.76 9.71
N ASN A 177 21.27 3.96 9.84
CA ASN A 177 22.13 3.66 8.69
C ASN A 177 21.36 2.82 7.65
N ILE A 178 21.21 3.36 6.44
CA ILE A 178 20.49 2.73 5.32
C ILE A 178 21.40 2.28 4.18
N ASP A 179 22.72 2.44 4.29
CA ASP A 179 23.69 2.17 3.21
C ASP A 179 23.60 0.72 2.70
N ASN A 180 23.30 -0.20 3.62
CA ASN A 180 23.17 -1.63 3.36
C ASN A 180 21.73 -2.16 3.55
N LEU A 181 20.73 -1.27 3.61
CA LEU A 181 19.34 -1.65 3.88
C LEU A 181 18.79 -2.76 2.97
N PRO A 182 19.06 -2.79 1.64
CA PRO A 182 18.59 -3.88 0.77
C PRO A 182 19.00 -5.27 1.23
N ASN A 183 20.17 -5.41 1.88
CA ASN A 183 20.67 -6.69 2.37
C ASN A 183 20.21 -7.00 3.80
N GLU A 184 19.84 -5.98 4.57
CA GLU A 184 19.47 -6.13 5.98
C GLU A 184 17.96 -6.26 6.20
N ILE A 185 17.13 -5.71 5.30
CA ILE A 185 15.69 -5.56 5.55
C ILE A 185 14.97 -6.87 5.84
N ASP A 186 15.42 -7.99 5.26
CA ASP A 186 14.81 -9.29 5.51
C ASP A 186 14.89 -9.72 6.98
N SER A 187 15.94 -9.31 7.70
CA SER A 187 16.09 -9.57 9.14
C SER A 187 15.18 -8.70 10.02
N LEU A 188 14.55 -7.67 9.44
CA LEU A 188 13.65 -6.77 10.16
C LEU A 188 12.20 -7.28 10.17
N TYR A 189 11.87 -8.24 9.31
CA TYR A 189 10.58 -8.92 9.36
C TYR A 189 10.54 -9.95 10.49
N ASP A 190 9.35 -10.18 11.05
CA ASP A 190 9.11 -11.26 11.99
C ASP A 190 9.27 -12.62 11.31
N SER A 191 9.64 -13.64 12.07
CA SER A 191 10.03 -14.96 11.55
C SER A 191 8.91 -15.73 10.83
N ASP A 192 7.65 -15.39 11.10
CA ASP A 192 6.49 -16.03 10.48
C ASP A 192 5.92 -15.24 9.29
N ILE A 193 6.55 -14.12 8.91
CA ILE A 193 6.23 -13.39 7.67
C ILE A 193 6.91 -14.06 6.47
N LEU A 194 6.09 -14.53 5.54
CA LEU A 194 6.57 -15.14 4.30
C LEU A 194 7.01 -14.07 3.30
N HIS A 195 7.92 -14.42 2.38
CA HIS A 195 8.53 -13.46 1.48
C HIS A 195 7.51 -12.69 0.62
N TYR A 196 6.46 -13.37 0.10
CA TYR A 196 5.42 -12.71 -0.72
C TYR A 196 4.54 -11.72 0.07
N GLN A 197 4.49 -11.84 1.41
CA GLN A 197 3.73 -10.97 2.31
C GLN A 197 4.48 -9.69 2.66
N LYS A 198 5.76 -9.56 2.27
CA LYS A 198 6.56 -8.35 2.50
C LYS A 198 6.00 -7.16 1.69
N HIS A 199 6.47 -5.97 2.06
CA HIS A 199 6.13 -4.70 1.42
C HIS A 199 6.17 -4.76 -0.12
N ASN A 200 5.43 -3.87 -0.79
CA ASN A 200 5.63 -3.62 -2.21
C ASN A 200 6.55 -2.42 -2.43
N LEU A 201 6.28 -1.29 -1.75
CA LEU A 201 7.06 -0.05 -1.86
C LEU A 201 7.28 0.58 -0.48
N ILE A 202 8.47 1.12 -0.24
CA ILE A 202 8.74 1.97 0.91
C ILE A 202 9.39 3.26 0.39
N LEU A 203 8.69 4.38 0.53
CA LEU A 203 9.18 5.70 0.17
C LEU A 203 9.63 6.45 1.42
N SER A 204 10.93 6.74 1.50
CA SER A 204 11.43 7.87 2.27
C SER A 204 11.50 9.09 1.36
N ILE A 205 10.76 10.14 1.70
CA ILE A 205 10.71 11.39 0.91
C ILE A 205 12.12 11.99 0.78
N ASP A 206 12.89 11.94 1.86
CA ASP A 206 14.23 12.53 1.92
C ASP A 206 15.31 11.56 1.41
N ASP A 207 15.18 10.25 1.63
CA ASP A 207 16.29 9.31 1.40
C ASP A 207 16.19 8.50 0.09
N GLY A 208 14.99 8.08 -0.33
CA GLY A 208 14.83 7.23 -1.51
C GLY A 208 13.66 6.25 -1.43
N VAL A 209 13.58 5.32 -2.40
CA VAL A 209 12.53 4.30 -2.45
C VAL A 209 13.12 2.90 -2.43
N LEU A 210 12.63 2.06 -1.52
CA LEU A 210 12.94 0.63 -1.45
C LEU A 210 11.83 -0.18 -2.12
N LEU A 211 12.26 -1.10 -2.98
CA LEU A 211 11.44 -2.03 -3.75
C LEU A 211 12.29 -3.21 -4.20
N TYR A 212 11.96 -3.85 -5.32
CA TYR A 212 12.59 -5.10 -5.75
C TYR A 212 13.28 -4.96 -7.10
N TYR A 213 14.12 -5.93 -7.43
CA TYR A 213 14.65 -6.12 -8.76
C TYR A 213 14.77 -7.60 -9.13
N PHE A 214 14.76 -7.86 -10.43
CA PHE A 214 15.00 -9.16 -11.02
C PHE A 214 16.27 -9.12 -11.88
N ASP A 215 17.13 -10.12 -11.70
CA ASP A 215 18.31 -10.36 -12.53
C ASP A 215 17.84 -11.07 -13.81
N ASP A 216 17.50 -10.30 -14.85
CA ASP A 216 17.16 -10.89 -16.15
C ASP A 216 18.45 -11.21 -16.91
N ILE A 217 18.86 -12.47 -16.84
CA ILE A 217 20.09 -13.00 -17.47
C ILE A 217 20.05 -12.78 -19.00
N ASN A 218 18.86 -12.78 -19.60
CA ASN A 218 18.71 -12.66 -21.05
C ASN A 218 18.81 -11.20 -21.53
N LEU A 219 18.42 -10.24 -20.69
CA LEU A 219 18.45 -8.82 -21.04
C LEU A 219 19.76 -8.11 -20.64
N GLY A 220 20.65 -8.78 -19.92
CA GLY A 220 21.94 -8.24 -19.48
C GLY A 220 21.83 -7.05 -18.51
N HIS A 221 20.65 -6.78 -17.95
CA HIS A 221 20.42 -5.69 -17.01
C HIS A 221 19.39 -6.05 -15.94
N LYS A 222 19.51 -5.41 -14.78
CA LYS A 222 18.64 -5.62 -13.63
C LYS A 222 17.35 -4.81 -13.74
N LYS A 223 16.21 -5.47 -13.93
CA LYS A 223 14.89 -4.82 -14.04
C LYS A 223 14.32 -4.50 -12.65
N THR A 224 13.91 -3.26 -12.42
CA THR A 224 13.18 -2.89 -11.19
C THR A 224 11.76 -3.46 -11.22
N LEU A 225 11.31 -4.01 -10.10
CA LEU A 225 9.97 -4.56 -9.89
C LEU A 225 9.43 -4.13 -8.53
N TYR A 226 8.13 -4.33 -8.34
CA TYR A 226 7.35 -3.81 -7.22
C TYR A 226 6.51 -4.87 -6.51
N TYR A 227 6.81 -6.14 -6.81
CA TYR A 227 6.32 -7.29 -6.07
C TYR A 227 7.51 -8.03 -5.46
N PRO A 228 7.35 -8.64 -4.28
CA PRO A 228 8.39 -9.45 -3.66
C PRO A 228 8.65 -10.77 -4.39
N PHE A 229 7.69 -11.26 -5.17
CA PHE A 229 7.76 -12.56 -5.84
C PHE A 229 7.38 -12.41 -7.30
N PHE A 230 8.18 -13.02 -8.18
CA PHE A 230 7.91 -13.04 -9.62
C PHE A 230 8.56 -14.26 -10.25
N SER A 231 7.87 -14.91 -11.20
CA SER A 231 8.40 -16.04 -11.97
C SER A 231 9.00 -17.14 -11.09
N ASN A 232 8.25 -17.59 -10.08
CA ASN A 232 8.63 -18.63 -9.12
C ASN A 232 9.90 -18.31 -8.29
N THR A 233 10.26 -17.03 -8.16
CA THR A 233 11.48 -16.61 -7.48
C THR A 233 11.19 -15.46 -6.52
N ASN A 234 11.75 -15.55 -5.31
CA ASN A 234 11.81 -14.42 -4.38
C ASN A 234 12.76 -13.36 -4.93
N LEU A 235 12.27 -12.15 -5.12
CA LEU A 235 13.04 -11.06 -5.68
C LEU A 235 13.95 -10.43 -4.64
N LYS A 236 15.06 -9.85 -5.12
CA LYS A 236 16.02 -9.16 -4.28
C LYS A 236 15.61 -7.71 -4.12
N HIS A 237 15.95 -7.11 -2.98
CA HIS A 237 15.64 -5.72 -2.68
C HIS A 237 16.53 -4.75 -3.47
N ARG A 238 15.99 -3.58 -3.80
CA ARG A 238 16.67 -2.45 -4.43
C ARG A 238 16.28 -1.19 -3.70
N PHE A 239 17.26 -0.36 -3.33
CA PHE A 239 17.02 1.00 -2.88
C PHE A 239 17.45 1.98 -3.97
N VAL A 240 16.52 2.84 -4.42
CA VAL A 240 16.79 3.88 -5.42
C VAL A 240 16.95 5.21 -4.68
N PHE A 241 18.17 5.72 -4.65
CA PHE A 241 18.51 7.01 -4.05
C PHE A 241 18.29 8.16 -5.05
N PRO A 242 17.87 9.35 -4.60
CA PRO A 242 18.04 10.57 -5.38
C PRO A 242 19.53 10.91 -5.45
N TYR A 243 20.10 10.93 -6.67
CA TYR A 243 21.49 11.36 -6.90
C TYR A 243 21.49 12.53 -7.90
N GLN A 244 22.00 12.33 -9.12
CA GLN A 244 21.95 13.36 -10.18
C GLN A 244 20.51 13.79 -10.52
N ASN A 245 19.56 12.86 -10.47
CA ASN A 245 18.13 13.16 -10.59
C ASN A 245 17.51 13.18 -9.18
N LYS A 246 17.25 14.38 -8.66
CA LYS A 246 16.66 14.58 -7.31
C LYS A 246 15.26 14.01 -7.12
N TYR A 247 14.56 13.65 -8.21
CA TYR A 247 13.23 13.04 -8.17
C TYR A 247 13.22 11.57 -8.58
N ALA A 248 14.38 10.94 -8.73
CA ALA A 248 14.47 9.56 -9.22
C ALA A 248 13.58 8.60 -8.42
N HIS A 249 13.63 8.68 -7.08
CA HIS A 249 12.83 7.86 -6.18
C HIS A 249 11.34 8.20 -6.22
N LEU A 250 10.96 9.48 -6.29
CA LEU A 250 9.56 9.89 -6.39
C LEU A 250 8.93 9.47 -7.73
N LYS A 251 9.67 9.60 -8.83
CA LYS A 251 9.25 9.09 -10.16
C LYS A 251 9.11 7.56 -10.15
N THR A 252 10.09 6.88 -9.55
CA THR A 252 10.08 5.41 -9.41
C THR A 252 8.87 4.95 -8.59
N PHE A 253 8.66 5.56 -7.41
CA PHE A 253 7.50 5.31 -6.57
C PHE A 253 6.20 5.53 -7.36
N SER A 254 6.04 6.70 -7.98
CA SER A 254 4.80 7.07 -8.67
C SER A 254 4.44 6.10 -9.80
N SER A 255 5.44 5.71 -10.61
CA SER A 255 5.25 4.77 -11.72
C SER A 255 4.81 3.39 -11.21
N TYR A 256 5.53 2.84 -10.23
CA TYR A 256 5.27 1.49 -9.73
C TYR A 256 4.09 1.40 -8.78
N PHE A 257 3.77 2.49 -8.09
CA PHE A 257 2.55 2.62 -7.31
C PHE A 257 1.33 2.59 -8.22
N PHE A 258 1.31 3.42 -9.27
CA PHE A 258 0.21 3.42 -10.25
C PHE A 258 0.06 2.05 -10.89
N ALA A 259 1.16 1.43 -11.35
CA ALA A 259 1.12 0.10 -11.96
C ALA A 259 0.59 -0.99 -11.00
N GLY A 260 1.09 -1.02 -9.75
CA GLY A 260 0.69 -2.01 -8.76
C GLY A 260 -0.78 -1.86 -8.33
N VAL A 261 -1.22 -0.64 -8.06
CA VAL A 261 -2.60 -0.38 -7.65
C VAL A 261 -3.59 -0.61 -8.79
N SER A 262 -3.24 -0.24 -10.03
CA SER A 262 -4.14 -0.37 -11.19
C SER A 262 -4.40 -1.82 -11.59
N SER A 263 -3.41 -2.69 -11.34
CA SER A 263 -3.43 -4.12 -11.69
C SER A 263 -3.98 -5.02 -10.59
N ALA A 264 -4.38 -4.46 -9.45
CA ALA A 264 -4.95 -5.22 -8.34
C ALA A 264 -6.21 -6.00 -8.77
N THR A 265 -6.25 -7.28 -8.42
CA THR A 265 -7.42 -8.14 -8.59
C THR A 265 -8.54 -7.68 -7.67
N ILE A 266 -9.75 -7.50 -8.22
CA ILE A 266 -10.96 -7.16 -7.47
C ILE A 266 -11.87 -8.38 -7.43
N LEU A 267 -12.27 -8.75 -6.22
CA LEU A 267 -13.10 -9.92 -5.95
C LEU A 267 -14.48 -9.49 -5.47
N PHE A 268 -15.47 -10.34 -5.67
CA PHE A 268 -16.84 -10.09 -5.20
C PHE A 268 -16.89 -10.32 -3.68
N PRO A 269 -17.27 -9.31 -2.87
CA PRO A 269 -17.48 -9.48 -1.44
C PRO A 269 -18.83 -10.17 -1.21
N ASP A 270 -18.81 -11.49 -1.10
CA ASP A 270 -20.02 -12.27 -0.84
C ASP A 270 -20.51 -12.01 0.59
N MET A 271 -21.50 -11.11 0.69
CA MET A 271 -22.06 -10.63 1.95
C MET A 271 -22.64 -11.75 2.81
N VAL A 272 -23.06 -12.88 2.23
CA VAL A 272 -23.56 -14.02 2.99
C VAL A 272 -22.48 -14.54 3.95
N ASN A 273 -21.21 -14.54 3.50
CA ASN A 273 -20.09 -14.97 4.33
C ASN A 273 -19.76 -14.00 5.47
N TYR A 274 -20.26 -12.76 5.42
CA TYR A 274 -20.06 -11.74 6.45
C TYR A 274 -21.28 -11.56 7.37
N MET A 275 -22.48 -11.90 6.91
CA MET A 275 -23.74 -11.71 7.65
C MET A 275 -24.08 -12.86 8.61
N GLY A 276 -23.41 -14.00 8.48
CA GLY A 276 -23.74 -15.22 9.24
C GLY A 276 -24.96 -15.95 8.65
N SER A 277 -25.68 -16.70 9.50
CA SER A 277 -26.83 -17.49 9.04
C SER A 277 -28.03 -16.63 8.68
N VAL A 278 -28.63 -16.90 7.52
CA VAL A 278 -29.95 -16.37 7.11
C VAL A 278 -31.09 -17.36 7.39
N GLU A 279 -30.81 -18.45 8.09
CA GLU A 279 -31.81 -19.46 8.46
C GLU A 279 -32.84 -18.91 9.47
N GLY A 280 -34.01 -19.54 9.53
CA GLY A 280 -35.12 -19.14 10.41
C GLY A 280 -36.17 -18.24 9.73
N GLY A 281 -35.93 -17.80 8.49
CA GLY A 281 -36.96 -17.20 7.65
C GLY A 281 -38.01 -18.22 7.19
N ARG A 282 -39.30 -17.84 7.20
CA ARG A 282 -40.36 -18.67 6.61
C ARG A 282 -40.24 -18.63 5.08
N GLN A 283 -40.00 -19.79 4.47
CA GLN A 283 -39.98 -19.94 3.01
C GLN A 283 -41.41 -20.20 2.50
N MET A 284 -41.77 -19.58 1.38
CA MET A 284 -43.00 -19.85 0.65
C MET A 284 -42.65 -19.93 -0.83
N ASP A 285 -42.55 -21.16 -1.33
CA ASP A 285 -42.10 -21.41 -2.69
C ASP A 285 -43.29 -21.48 -3.65
N MET A 286 -43.03 -21.08 -4.91
CA MET A 286 -44.00 -21.24 -6.00
C MET A 286 -44.27 -22.73 -6.21
N ARG A 287 -45.56 -23.11 -6.27
CA ARG A 287 -45.98 -24.49 -6.54
C ARG A 287 -45.83 -24.86 -8.00
#